data_AF-A0A143PIN7-F1
#
_entry.id   AF-A0A143PIN7-F1
#
_cell.length_a   1.000
_cell.length_b   1.000
_cell.length_c   1.000
_cell.angle_alpha   90.00
_cell.angle_beta   90.00
_cell.angle_gamma   90.00
#
_symmetry.space_group_name_H-M   'P 1'
#
loop_
_entity.id
_entity.type
_entity.pdbx_description
1 polymer ?
#
loop_
_entity_poly.entity_id
_entity_poly.type
_entity_poly.pdbx_seq_one_letter_code
_entity_poly.pdbx_strand_id
1 'polypeptide(L)'
;MPLGGGPEEHVASGLMGVLNLVVGRRHLYFPAAGAGFGTIDAVDLRTGTQTTIARLGKPVGGGLALSPDERTLLVPLVNAEGSDLMLVEPVQH
;
A
#
# COMPACT_ATOMS: atom_id res chain seq x y z
N MET A 1 -20.96 10.33 -9.26
CA MET A 1 -20.36 9.38 -10.23
C MET A 1 -21.21 9.43 -11.50
N PRO A 2 -20.66 9.67 -12.70
CA PRO A 2 -21.41 9.54 -13.95
C PRO A 2 -21.81 8.07 -14.18
N LEU A 3 -23.01 7.82 -14.72
CA LEU A 3 -23.56 6.47 -14.93
C LEU A 3 -22.74 5.60 -15.90
N GLY A 4 -21.91 6.22 -16.76
CA GLY A 4 -21.05 5.52 -17.72
C GLY A 4 -19.58 5.35 -17.27
N GLY A 5 -19.19 5.87 -16.11
CA GLY A 5 -17.78 5.95 -15.73
C GLY A 5 -16.95 6.87 -16.63
N GLY A 6 -15.64 6.96 -16.36
CA GLY A 6 -14.65 7.58 -17.25
C GLY A 6 -13.79 6.51 -17.94
N PRO A 7 -12.87 6.90 -18.83
CA PRO A 7 -11.91 5.96 -19.41
C PRO A 7 -11.05 5.30 -18.33
N GLU A 8 -10.69 4.04 -18.53
CA GLU A 8 -9.73 3.34 -17.69
C GLU A 8 -8.33 3.91 -17.89
N GLU A 9 -7.60 4.15 -16.80
CA GLU A 9 -6.25 4.70 -16.82
C GLU A 9 -5.32 3.85 -15.95
N HIS A 10 -4.09 3.65 -16.41
CA HIS A 10 -3.06 2.95 -15.65
C HIS A 10 -2.52 3.88 -14.54
N VAL A 11 -2.82 3.53 -13.28
CA VAL A 11 -2.41 4.32 -12.10
C VAL A 11 -1.08 3.86 -11.50
N ALA A 12 -0.83 2.55 -11.42
CA ALA A 12 0.33 1.99 -10.75
C ALA A 12 0.71 0.61 -11.30
N SER A 13 2.00 0.28 -11.26
CA SER A 13 2.53 -1.04 -11.61
C SER A 13 3.04 -1.80 -10.38
N GLY A 14 3.03 -3.13 -10.45
CA GLY A 14 3.66 -3.99 -9.45
C GLY A 14 2.80 -4.34 -8.24
N LEU A 15 1.50 -4.04 -8.26
CA LEU A 15 0.55 -4.42 -7.19
C LEU A 15 0.61 -5.94 -6.90
N MET A 16 0.83 -6.29 -5.64
CA MET A 16 0.75 -7.67 -5.14
C MET A 16 -0.62 -7.94 -4.51
N GLY A 17 -1.40 -8.80 -5.14
CA GLY A 17 -2.75 -9.14 -4.70
C GLY A 17 -3.75 -8.07 -5.12
N VAL A 18 -4.66 -8.44 -6.03
CA VAL A 18 -5.58 -7.53 -6.74
C VAL A 18 -6.46 -6.64 -5.86
N LEU A 19 -6.62 -6.96 -4.58
CA LEU A 19 -7.44 -6.20 -3.63
C LEU A 19 -6.65 -5.69 -2.41
N ASN A 20 -5.32 -5.85 -2.40
CA ASN A 20 -4.51 -5.49 -1.25
C ASN A 20 -4.03 -4.05 -1.36
N LEU A 21 -4.97 -3.11 -1.29
CA LEU A 21 -4.67 -1.68 -1.40
C LEU A 21 -5.57 -0.87 -0.48
N VAL A 22 -5.12 0.33 -0.14
CA VAL A 22 -5.94 1.32 0.56
C VAL A 22 -5.76 2.69 -0.06
N VAL A 23 -6.85 3.41 -0.21
CA VAL A 23 -6.88 4.76 -0.80
C VAL A 23 -7.05 5.76 0.33
N GLY A 24 -6.09 6.66 0.48
CA GLY A 24 -6.24 7.90 1.24
C GLY A 24 -6.64 9.07 0.33
N ARG A 25 -6.75 10.26 0.92
CA ARG A 25 -7.10 11.52 0.26
C ARG A 25 -6.10 11.91 -0.82
N ARG A 26 -4.81 11.64 -0.61
CA ARG A 26 -3.74 12.04 -1.53
C ARG A 26 -2.92 10.89 -2.10
N HIS A 27 -2.96 9.73 -1.45
CA HIS A 27 -2.12 8.61 -1.85
C HIS A 27 -2.92 7.30 -1.89
N LEU A 28 -2.59 6.47 -2.88
CA LEU A 28 -2.94 5.05 -2.94
C LEU A 28 -1.74 4.26 -2.38
N TYR A 29 -1.98 3.36 -1.43
CA TYR A 29 -0.95 2.52 -0.83
C TYR A 29 -1.20 1.05 -1.15
N PHE A 30 -0.15 0.31 -1.49
CA PHE A 30 -0.24 -1.11 -1.79
C PHE A 30 1.10 -1.83 -1.59
N PRO A 31 1.09 -3.16 -1.34
CA PRO A 31 2.31 -3.93 -1.38
C PRO A 31 2.74 -4.14 -2.83
N ALA A 32 4.02 -3.88 -3.11
CA ALA A 32 4.57 -4.02 -4.44
C ALA A 32 5.58 -5.18 -4.54
N ALA A 33 5.63 -5.80 -5.72
CA ALA A 33 6.59 -6.85 -6.04
C ALA A 33 7.97 -6.24 -6.33
N GLY A 34 8.81 -6.17 -5.30
CA GLY A 34 10.21 -5.74 -5.41
C GLY A 34 11.23 -6.89 -5.41
N ALA A 35 12.51 -6.57 -5.65
CA ALA A 35 13.65 -7.51 -5.74
C ALA A 35 14.04 -8.24 -4.43
N GLY A 36 13.14 -8.30 -3.46
CA GLY A 36 13.33 -8.90 -2.15
C GLY A 36 12.12 -8.56 -1.28
N PHE A 37 11.55 -9.58 -0.64
CA PHE A 37 10.37 -9.57 0.25
C PHE A 37 9.69 -8.20 0.51
N GLY A 38 8.48 -8.05 -0.04
CA GLY A 38 7.42 -7.09 0.33
C GLY A 38 7.84 -5.63 0.57
N THR A 39 7.66 -4.76 -0.42
CA THR A 39 7.67 -3.30 -0.18
C THR A 39 6.26 -2.77 -0.04
N ILE A 40 6.10 -1.62 0.61
CA ILE A 40 4.89 -0.79 0.50
C ILE A 40 5.23 0.39 -0.39
N ASP A 41 4.48 0.52 -1.46
CA ASP A 41 4.55 1.63 -2.39
C ASP A 41 3.35 2.56 -2.19
N ALA A 42 3.59 3.84 -2.44
CA ALA A 42 2.60 4.89 -2.42
C ALA A 42 2.60 5.63 -3.76
N VAL A 43 1.41 5.87 -4.31
CA VAL A 43 1.20 6.70 -5.50
C VAL A 43 0.54 8.00 -5.08
N ASP A 44 1.17 9.14 -5.34
CA ASP A 44 0.52 10.45 -5.21
C ASP A 44 -0.51 10.60 -6.33
N LEU A 45 -1.79 10.67 -5.95
CA LEU A 45 -2.92 10.69 -6.88
C LEU A 45 -3.01 11.98 -7.70
N ARG A 46 -2.32 13.05 -7.28
CA ARG A 46 -2.28 14.32 -8.02
C ARG A 46 -1.22 14.29 -9.12
N THR A 47 -0.08 13.63 -8.88
CA THR A 47 1.04 13.62 -9.83
C THR A 47 1.28 12.30 -10.54
N GLY A 48 0.62 11.22 -10.10
CA GLY A 48 0.89 9.86 -10.57
C GLY A 48 2.25 9.31 -10.12
N THR A 49 2.93 9.99 -9.20
CA THR A 49 4.29 9.59 -8.80
C THR A 49 4.24 8.42 -7.83
N GLN A 50 4.81 7.28 -8.23
CA GLN A 50 4.99 6.09 -7.40
C GLN A 50 6.32 6.16 -6.64
N THR A 51 6.27 5.88 -5.33
CA THR A 51 7.45 5.83 -4.44
C THR A 51 7.34 4.69 -3.46
N THR A 52 8.46 4.01 -3.17
CA THR A 52 8.51 3.04 -2.07
C THR A 52 8.64 3.76 -0.75
N ILE A 53 7.70 3.53 0.17
CA ILE A 53 7.65 4.17 1.49
C ILE A 53 8.09 3.24 2.63
N ALA A 54 8.07 1.93 2.41
CA ALA A 54 8.56 0.95 3.38
C ALA A 54 9.15 -0.30 2.70
N ARG A 55 10.17 -0.89 3.33
CA ARG A 55 10.72 -2.21 3.00
C ARG A 55 10.57 -3.10 4.21
N LEU A 56 9.79 -4.17 4.10
CA LEU A 56 9.32 -4.93 5.27
C LEU A 56 10.15 -6.18 5.54
N GLY A 57 10.97 -6.63 4.57
CA GLY A 57 11.85 -7.79 4.72
C GLY A 57 11.11 -9.12 4.92
N LYS A 58 9.77 -9.10 4.81
CA LYS A 58 8.87 -10.24 5.00
C LYS A 58 7.73 -10.17 3.97
N PRO A 59 7.12 -11.30 3.59
CA PRO A 59 5.94 -11.27 2.72
C PRO A 59 4.79 -10.52 3.40
N VAL A 60 4.10 -9.69 2.62
CA VAL A 60 2.92 -8.94 3.07
C VAL A 60 1.67 -9.81 2.90
N GLY A 61 0.87 -9.93 3.95
CA GLY A 61 -0.43 -10.59 3.93
C GLY A 61 -1.53 -9.68 3.36
N GLY A 62 -2.75 -10.20 3.24
CA GLY A 62 -3.90 -9.42 2.80
C GLY A 62 -4.50 -8.57 3.93
N GLY A 63 -4.94 -7.35 3.61
CA GLY A 63 -5.74 -6.52 4.52
C GLY A 63 -5.02 -5.29 5.05
N LEU A 64 -4.56 -4.41 4.16
CA LEU A 64 -4.07 -3.09 4.54
C LEU A 64 -5.18 -2.23 5.16
N ALA A 65 -4.82 -1.42 6.16
CA ALA A 65 -5.72 -0.41 6.72
C ALA A 65 -4.99 0.91 6.98
N LEU A 66 -5.65 2.02 6.68
CA LEU A 66 -5.13 3.37 6.89
C LEU A 66 -5.92 4.04 8.02
N SER A 67 -5.24 4.70 8.95
CA SER A 67 -5.90 5.47 10.00
C SER A 67 -6.70 6.65 9.42
N PRO A 68 -7.77 7.13 10.07
CA PRO A 68 -8.56 8.25 9.56
C PRO A 68 -7.77 9.56 9.36
N ASP A 69 -6.71 9.77 10.14
CA ASP A 69 -5.82 10.92 10.02
C ASP A 69 -4.68 10.70 9.00
N GLU A 70 -4.61 9.52 8.40
CA GLU A 70 -3.64 9.09 7.37
C GLU A 70 -2.19 9.10 7.83
N ARG A 71 -1.98 9.03 9.15
CA ARG A 71 -0.63 8.99 9.75
C ARG A 71 -0.13 7.59 10.00
N THR A 72 -0.98 6.57 9.91
CA THR A 72 -0.61 5.20 10.24
C THR A 72 -1.17 4.24 9.21
N LEU A 73 -0.30 3.37 8.70
CA LEU A 73 -0.69 2.23 7.86
C LEU A 73 -0.47 0.94 8.65
N LEU A 74 -1.53 0.17 8.85
CA LEU A 74 -1.43 -1.19 9.37
C LEU A 74 -1.13 -2.12 8.20
N VAL A 75 -0.06 -2.90 8.35
CA VAL A 75 0.38 -3.87 7.34
C VAL A 75 0.44 -5.27 7.96
N PRO A 76 -0.39 -6.22 7.51
CA PRO A 76 -0.27 -7.60 7.94
C PRO A 76 0.95 -8.24 7.31
N LEU A 77 1.78 -8.90 8.12
CA LEU A 77 2.95 -9.63 7.66
C LEU A 77 2.68 -11.13 7.77
N VAL A 78 3.09 -11.89 6.76
CA VAL A 78 3.10 -13.35 6.85
C VAL A 78 4.39 -13.77 7.53
N ASN A 79 4.29 -14.12 8.82
CA ASN A 79 5.31 -14.91 9.49
C ASN A 79 4.92 -16.38 9.36
N ALA A 80 5.82 -17.24 8.87
CA ALA A 80 5.62 -18.69 8.94
C ALA A 80 5.64 -19.21 10.40
N GLU A 81 6.03 -18.37 11.36
CA GLU A 81 5.90 -18.58 12.81
C GLU A 81 4.95 -17.51 13.39
N GLY A 82 3.65 -17.80 13.52
CA GLY A 82 2.70 -16.97 14.29
C GLY A 82 2.36 -15.60 13.68
N SER A 83 1.08 -15.44 13.30
CA SER A 83 0.56 -14.22 12.67
C SER A 83 0.51 -13.03 13.64
N ASP A 84 1.47 -12.11 13.57
CA ASP A 84 1.47 -10.89 14.38
C ASP A 84 1.13 -9.64 13.54
N LEU A 85 0.30 -8.76 14.11
CA LEU A 85 -0.03 -7.44 13.57
C LEU A 85 1.00 -6.42 14.06
N MET A 86 1.60 -5.66 13.14
CA MET A 86 2.59 -4.63 13.46
C MET A 86 2.04 -3.24 13.10
N LEU A 87 2.25 -2.27 14.00
CA LEU A 87 2.03 -0.85 13.75
C LEU A 87 3.28 -0.26 13.08
N VAL A 88 3.13 0.41 11.94
CA VAL A 88 4.23 1.16 11.30
C VAL A 88 3.90 2.65 11.35
N GLU A 89 4.76 3.42 12.02
CA GLU A 89 4.71 4.88 12.02
C GLU A 89 5.67 5.45 10.96
N PRO A 90 5.28 6.50 10.21
CA PRO A 90 6.18 7.15 9.28
C PRO A 90 7.28 7.90 10.04
N VAL A 91 8.54 7.62 9.71
CA VAL A 91 9.70 8.33 10.25
C VAL A 91 9.59 9.82 9.89
N GLN A 92 9.55 10.68 10.90
CA GLN A 92 9.77 12.12 10.74
C GLN A 92 11.27 12.42 10.95
N HIS A 93 11.76 13.35 10.13
CA HIS A 93 13.15 13.77 9.88
C HIS A 93 14.19 13.61 10.99
#